data_AF-A0A850GGV6-F1
#
_entry.id   AF-A0A850GGV6-F1
#
_cell.length_a   1.000
_cell.length_b   1.000
_cell.length_c   1.000
_cell.angle_alpha   90.00
_cell.angle_beta   90.00
_cell.angle_gamma   90.00
#
_symmetry.space_group_name_H-M   'P 1'
#
loop_
_entity.id
_entity.type
_entity.pdbx_description
1 polymer ?
#
loop_
_entity_poly.entity_id
_entity_poly.type
_entity_poly.pdbx_seq_one_letter_code
_entity_poly.pdbx_strand_id
1 'polypeptide(L)'
;MRRELVLAVAALLLAPACKRERSRSPEGAAGREAGSGAGPTGLQEPGSGADEYVLPYGERRVYAYADPGLAGEIDRLFLLLEDLRAESVEISARTHLPIGWTTLTFSVEGSHGERLIVHEPDYDANPEAQTRTDISVSLATLARQRRVLEEVGVAGEAIDFDEHVLAIAGAIDLDDVLLLRVASPGGRMTGWRLVPAAGIAEADELESLPVHEILLRRPALLDAMLLPSGYMVYYSGEAITAVVNERDELVWDGAGEARRDTRGLDDQLGRALEAAGQSDRAPPEPGDGALLPPLRGEE
;
A
#
# COMPACT_ATOMS: atom_id res chain seq x y z
N MET A 1 19.54 12.64 21.59
CA MET A 1 18.33 13.49 21.62
C MET A 1 17.70 13.71 20.25
N ARG A 2 18.38 14.23 19.21
CA ARG A 2 17.72 14.51 17.91
C ARG A 2 17.22 13.29 17.12
N ARG A 3 17.87 12.11 17.25
CA ARG A 3 17.43 10.87 16.59
C ARG A 3 16.17 10.25 17.20
N GLU A 4 15.99 10.36 18.51
CA GLU A 4 14.82 9.76 19.19
C GLU A 4 13.52 10.52 18.91
N LEU A 5 13.61 11.83 18.66
CA LEU A 5 12.46 12.64 18.29
C LEU A 5 11.94 12.27 16.88
N VAL A 6 12.83 12.09 15.91
CA VAL A 6 12.48 11.68 14.54
C VAL A 6 11.87 10.26 14.52
N LEU A 7 12.36 9.35 15.35
CA LEU A 7 11.82 8.00 15.50
C LEU A 7 10.42 7.98 16.13
N ALA A 8 10.18 8.78 17.18
CA ALA A 8 8.86 8.88 17.80
C ALA A 8 7.81 9.47 16.85
N VAL A 9 8.24 10.36 15.96
CA VAL A 9 7.39 11.05 15.00
C VAL A 9 7.14 10.23 13.74
N ALA A 10 8.08 9.38 13.29
CA ALA A 10 7.85 8.38 12.25
C ALA A 10 6.78 7.33 12.68
N ALA A 11 6.67 7.03 13.97
CA ALA A 11 5.65 6.13 14.51
C ALA A 11 4.21 6.66 14.31
N LEU A 12 4.02 7.98 14.14
CA LEU A 12 2.69 8.57 13.85
C LEU A 12 2.16 8.20 12.47
N LEU A 13 3.03 7.94 11.47
CA LEU A 13 2.62 7.42 10.16
C LEU A 13 2.20 5.94 10.20
N LEU A 14 2.66 5.23 11.23
CA LEU A 14 2.42 3.80 11.47
C LEU A 14 1.27 3.54 12.43
N ALA A 15 0.62 4.59 12.92
CA ALA A 15 -0.53 4.51 13.80
C ALA A 15 -1.85 4.72 13.02
N PRO A 16 -2.96 4.05 13.39
CA PRO A 16 -4.27 4.26 12.79
C PRO A 16 -4.74 5.71 12.96
N ALA A 17 -5.30 6.30 11.90
CA ALA A 17 -5.63 7.73 11.84
C ALA A 17 -6.72 8.15 12.85
N CYS A 18 -6.39 9.09 13.74
CA CYS A 18 -7.40 9.85 14.51
C CYS A 18 -7.92 11.04 13.68
N LYS A 19 -9.22 11.01 13.35
CA LYS A 19 -9.94 12.07 12.61
C LYS A 19 -9.82 13.43 13.30
N ARG A 20 -9.28 14.43 12.60
CA ARG A 20 -9.45 15.84 12.95
C ARG A 20 -9.87 16.63 11.71
N GLU A 21 -11.12 17.08 11.70
CA GLU A 21 -11.69 17.90 10.62
C GLU A 21 -11.18 19.34 10.66
N ARG A 22 -10.86 19.91 9.48
CA ARG A 22 -11.23 21.31 9.15
C ARG A 22 -11.04 21.69 7.67
N SER A 23 -12.19 21.97 7.04
CA SER A 23 -12.59 23.19 6.33
C SER A 23 -11.66 23.83 5.28
N ARG A 24 -12.15 23.83 4.03
CA ARG A 24 -11.58 24.42 2.80
C ARG A 24 -11.89 25.92 2.56
N SER A 25 -11.00 26.53 1.76
CA SER A 25 -11.19 27.57 0.70
C SER A 25 -11.37 29.05 1.10
N PRO A 26 -11.11 30.04 0.20
CA PRO A 26 -10.88 29.96 -1.27
C PRO A 26 -9.73 30.82 -1.90
N GLU A 27 -9.44 30.46 -3.17
CA GLU A 27 -9.04 31.21 -4.39
C GLU A 27 -8.32 32.59 -4.38
N GLY A 28 -7.39 32.74 -5.34
CA GLY A 28 -6.90 34.02 -5.86
C GLY A 28 -5.86 33.87 -6.99
N ALA A 29 -6.16 34.40 -8.17
CA ALA A 29 -5.52 34.10 -9.46
C ALA A 29 -4.38 35.04 -9.91
N ALA A 30 -3.65 34.55 -10.92
CA ALA A 30 -3.05 35.25 -12.08
C ALA A 30 -1.64 35.87 -12.00
N GLY A 31 -0.83 35.57 -13.04
CA GLY A 31 0.27 36.43 -13.52
C GLY A 31 1.47 35.70 -14.15
N ARG A 32 1.49 35.58 -15.48
CA ARG A 32 2.64 35.14 -16.32
C ARG A 32 3.75 36.20 -16.35
N GLU A 33 5.02 35.78 -16.49
CA GLU A 33 5.94 36.24 -17.55
C GLU A 33 7.25 35.44 -17.58
N ALA A 34 7.81 35.29 -18.78
CA ALA A 34 8.89 34.37 -19.15
C ALA A 34 10.28 35.03 -19.15
N GLY A 35 11.34 34.26 -18.86
CA GLY A 35 12.73 34.67 -19.00
C GLY A 35 13.68 33.48 -19.12
N SER A 36 14.30 33.34 -20.29
CA SER A 36 15.18 32.26 -20.77
C SER A 36 16.61 32.31 -20.23
N GLY A 37 17.23 31.14 -19.95
CA GLY A 37 18.69 30.98 -19.82
C GLY A 37 19.17 29.62 -19.27
N ALA A 38 19.78 28.79 -20.13
CA ALA A 38 20.39 27.45 -19.87
C ALA A 38 21.53 27.51 -18.81
N GLY A 39 21.70 26.61 -17.82
CA GLY A 39 21.95 25.15 -17.78
C GLY A 39 23.32 24.89 -17.09
N PRO A 40 23.71 23.71 -16.55
CA PRO A 40 23.01 22.42 -16.42
C PRO A 40 23.02 21.83 -14.99
N THR A 41 21.93 21.21 -14.56
CA THR A 41 21.90 20.01 -13.71
C THR A 41 20.59 19.33 -14.09
N GLY A 42 20.62 18.05 -14.46
CA GLY A 42 19.46 17.34 -15.01
C GLY A 42 18.33 17.31 -14.01
N LEU A 43 17.42 18.28 -14.12
CA LEU A 43 16.13 18.30 -13.46
C LEU A 43 15.25 17.33 -14.23
N GLN A 44 14.88 16.24 -13.59
CA GLN A 44 13.79 15.41 -14.09
C GLN A 44 12.51 16.17 -13.75
N GLU A 45 11.85 16.72 -14.78
CA GLU A 45 10.52 17.28 -14.62
C GLU A 45 9.60 16.22 -13.99
N PRO A 46 8.63 16.61 -13.14
CA PRO A 46 7.68 15.67 -12.58
C PRO A 46 7.07 14.86 -13.73
N GLY A 47 7.12 13.53 -13.60
CA GLY A 47 6.57 12.63 -14.61
C GLY A 47 5.14 13.05 -14.95
N SER A 48 4.81 13.02 -16.24
CA SER A 48 3.49 13.32 -16.79
C SER A 48 2.39 12.52 -16.06
N GLY A 49 1.86 13.02 -14.94
CA GLY A 49 0.89 12.33 -14.09
C GLY A 49 0.85 12.74 -12.62
N ALA A 50 1.91 13.37 -12.07
CA ALA A 50 1.93 13.78 -10.67
C ALA A 50 1.35 15.20 -10.46
N ASP A 51 0.54 15.36 -9.43
CA ASP A 51 0.02 16.66 -8.96
C ASP A 51 1.00 17.31 -7.97
N GLU A 52 1.06 18.64 -7.98
CA GLU A 52 1.85 19.43 -7.03
C GLU A 52 1.03 19.73 -5.77
N TYR A 53 1.61 19.41 -4.62
CA TYR A 53 1.05 19.70 -3.29
C TYR A 53 2.00 20.62 -2.52
N VAL A 54 1.43 21.60 -1.82
CA VAL A 54 2.22 22.65 -1.15
C VAL A 54 1.82 22.81 0.31
N LEU A 55 2.80 22.75 1.20
CA LEU A 55 2.66 23.01 2.64
C LEU A 55 3.45 24.26 3.05
N PRO A 56 2.81 25.28 3.64
CA PRO A 56 3.53 26.36 4.31
C PRO A 56 4.36 25.84 5.50
N TYR A 57 5.66 26.10 5.52
CA TYR A 57 6.60 25.63 6.55
C TYR A 57 7.46 26.79 7.08
N GLY A 58 6.87 27.59 7.97
CA GLY A 58 7.49 28.83 8.45
C GLY A 58 7.58 29.86 7.31
N GLU A 59 8.77 30.38 7.05
CA GLU A 59 9.04 31.28 5.91
C GLU A 59 9.26 30.53 4.59
N ARG A 60 9.35 29.20 4.65
CA ARG A 60 9.56 28.31 3.50
C ARG A 60 8.26 27.62 3.11
N ARG A 61 8.26 26.99 1.94
CA ARG A 61 7.19 26.10 1.47
C ARG A 61 7.77 24.74 1.11
N VAL A 62 7.12 23.68 1.56
CA VAL A 62 7.43 22.31 1.16
C VAL A 62 6.55 21.93 -0.01
N TYR A 63 7.16 21.35 -1.05
CA TYR A 63 6.52 20.91 -2.28
C TYR A 63 6.69 19.39 -2.38
N ALA A 64 5.59 18.68 -2.54
CA ALA A 64 5.57 17.26 -2.82
C ALA A 64 4.84 17.01 -4.14
N TYR A 65 5.35 16.08 -4.94
CA TYR A 65 4.71 15.66 -6.18
C TYR A 65 4.27 14.22 -6.02
N ALA A 66 2.99 13.93 -6.27
CA ALA A 66 2.49 12.56 -6.17
C ALA A 66 1.24 12.37 -7.05
N ASP A 67 0.89 11.12 -7.33
CA ASP A 67 -0.35 10.74 -7.98
C ASP A 67 -1.56 11.35 -7.25
N PRO A 68 -2.54 11.93 -7.96
CA PRO A 68 -3.72 12.57 -7.36
C PRO A 68 -4.55 11.63 -6.47
N GLY A 69 -4.53 10.33 -6.74
CA GLY A 69 -5.17 9.29 -5.92
C GLY A 69 -4.55 9.13 -4.53
N LEU A 70 -3.36 9.69 -4.29
CA LEU A 70 -2.63 9.63 -3.02
C LEU A 70 -2.78 10.91 -2.18
N ALA A 71 -3.73 11.80 -2.48
CA ALA A 71 -3.93 13.04 -1.73
C ALA A 71 -4.07 12.81 -0.20
N GLY A 72 -4.74 11.73 0.23
CA GLY A 72 -4.87 11.39 1.64
C GLY A 72 -3.55 10.97 2.31
N GLU A 73 -2.59 10.48 1.54
CA GLU A 73 -1.23 10.15 2.02
C GLU A 73 -0.36 11.39 2.09
N ILE A 74 -0.52 12.31 1.13
CA ILE A 74 0.09 13.64 1.18
C ILE A 74 -0.37 14.39 2.43
N ASP A 75 -1.67 14.40 2.72
CA ASP A 75 -2.20 15.04 3.93
C ASP A 75 -1.54 14.51 5.20
N ARG A 76 -1.32 13.18 5.29
CA ARG A 76 -0.63 12.56 6.43
C ARG A 76 0.85 12.93 6.50
N LEU A 77 1.54 12.95 5.36
CA LEU A 77 2.92 13.44 5.29
C LEU A 77 3.00 14.91 5.74
N PHE A 78 2.05 15.74 5.33
CA PHE A 78 2.03 17.15 5.71
C PHE A 78 1.75 17.34 7.20
N LEU A 79 0.84 16.56 7.79
CA LEU A 79 0.63 16.54 9.25
C LEU A 79 1.91 16.20 10.00
N LEU A 80 2.63 15.17 9.55
CA LEU A 80 3.95 14.80 10.08
C LEU A 80 4.93 15.99 10.03
N LEU A 81 5.01 16.68 8.89
CA LEU A 81 5.88 17.85 8.75
C LEU A 81 5.43 18.99 9.67
N GLU A 82 4.13 19.24 9.82
CA GLU A 82 3.62 20.25 10.74
C GLU A 82 3.96 19.94 12.21
N ASP A 83 3.93 18.67 12.60
CA ASP A 83 4.35 18.22 13.93
C ASP A 83 5.85 18.47 14.13
N LEU A 84 6.69 18.10 13.15
CA LEU A 84 8.12 18.41 13.18
C LEU A 84 8.37 19.93 13.31
N ARG A 85 7.59 20.76 12.61
CA ARG A 85 7.66 22.22 12.73
C ARG A 85 7.27 22.69 14.13
N ALA A 86 6.19 22.16 14.70
CA ALA A 86 5.73 22.50 16.04
C ALA A 86 6.79 22.15 17.10
N GLU A 87 7.56 21.09 16.87
CA GLU A 87 8.69 20.67 17.68
C GLU A 87 9.99 21.44 17.37
N SER A 88 9.94 22.47 16.51
CA SER A 88 11.08 23.28 16.08
C SER A 88 12.19 22.47 15.40
N VAL A 89 11.82 21.37 14.72
CA VAL A 89 12.74 20.61 13.88
C VAL A 89 12.91 21.33 12.55
N GLU A 90 14.16 21.69 12.25
CA GLU A 90 14.51 22.32 10.99
C GLU A 90 14.68 21.29 9.87
N ILE A 91 14.02 21.54 8.73
CA ILE A 91 14.18 20.74 7.51
C ILE A 91 15.13 21.45 6.56
N SER A 92 16.08 20.70 6.00
CA SER A 92 17.11 21.20 5.08
C SER A 92 17.45 20.13 4.05
N ALA A 93 18.32 20.44 3.09
CA ALA A 93 18.82 19.45 2.13
C ALA A 93 19.59 18.26 2.76
N ARG A 94 19.95 18.35 4.03
CA ARG A 94 20.61 17.27 4.79
C ARG A 94 19.63 16.45 5.63
N THR A 95 18.34 16.79 5.59
CA THR A 95 17.31 16.10 6.34
C THR A 95 16.96 14.81 5.62
N HIS A 96 16.99 13.71 6.36
CA HIS A 96 16.50 12.40 5.96
C HIS A 96 15.29 12.12 6.84
N LEU A 97 14.13 11.90 6.24
CA LEU A 97 12.87 11.66 6.92
C LEU A 97 12.43 10.21 6.69
N PRO A 98 12.68 9.30 7.65
CA PRO A 98 12.17 7.93 7.57
C PRO A 98 10.64 7.92 7.61
N ILE A 99 10.04 7.14 6.71
CA ILE A 99 8.59 6.96 6.57
C ILE A 99 8.23 5.48 6.38
N GLY A 100 8.17 4.76 7.48
CA GLY A 100 7.76 3.35 7.50
C GLY A 100 8.77 2.40 6.88
N TRP A 101 8.85 2.34 5.55
CA TRP A 101 9.70 1.40 4.80
C TRP A 101 10.83 2.06 4.01
N THR A 102 10.88 3.38 3.97
CA THR A 102 11.86 4.13 3.17
C THR A 102 12.19 5.47 3.81
N THR A 103 13.10 6.24 3.21
CA THR A 103 13.56 7.53 3.70
C THR A 103 13.43 8.60 2.62
N LEU A 104 12.60 9.62 2.89
CA LEU A 104 12.48 10.80 2.04
C LEU A 104 13.65 11.76 2.27
N THR A 105 14.04 12.45 1.20
CA THR A 105 15.08 13.50 1.24
C THR A 105 14.53 14.81 0.70
N PHE A 106 15.31 15.89 0.81
CA PHE A 106 14.87 17.22 0.43
C PHE A 106 15.92 17.92 -0.43
N SER A 107 15.48 18.67 -1.44
CA SER A 107 16.31 19.71 -2.08
C SER A 107 15.81 21.09 -1.69
N VAL A 108 16.70 22.08 -1.77
CA VAL A 108 16.40 23.48 -1.45
C VAL A 108 16.58 24.29 -2.74
N GLU A 109 15.55 25.00 -3.14
CA GLU A 109 15.51 25.89 -4.30
C GLU A 109 15.11 27.32 -3.89
N GLY A 110 15.34 28.27 -4.80
CA GLY A 110 15.08 29.69 -4.61
C GLY A 110 16.28 30.43 -4.04
N SER A 111 16.33 31.75 -4.29
CA SER A 111 17.48 32.58 -3.94
C SER A 111 17.74 32.66 -2.43
N HIS A 112 16.72 32.39 -1.61
CA HIS A 112 16.81 32.36 -0.15
C HIS A 112 16.40 31.00 0.44
N GLY A 113 16.36 29.95 -0.39
CA GLY A 113 15.92 28.63 0.04
C GLY A 113 14.45 28.55 0.43
N GLU A 114 13.61 29.38 -0.18
CA GLU A 114 12.17 29.43 0.10
C GLU A 114 11.43 28.14 -0.27
N ARG A 115 12.01 27.29 -1.13
CA ARG A 115 11.36 26.12 -1.71
C ARG A 115 12.08 24.84 -1.29
N LEU A 116 11.42 24.04 -0.48
CA LEU A 116 11.86 22.70 -0.11
C LEU A 116 11.11 21.69 -0.96
N ILE A 117 11.80 20.90 -1.79
CA ILE A 117 11.17 19.85 -2.59
C ILE A 117 11.45 18.51 -1.93
N VAL A 118 10.40 17.72 -1.73
CA VAL A 118 10.50 16.36 -1.21
C VAL A 118 10.87 15.41 -2.34
N HIS A 119 11.78 14.48 -2.05
CA HIS A 119 12.21 13.43 -2.98
C HIS A 119 12.13 12.07 -2.32
N GLU A 120 11.83 11.05 -3.12
CA GLU A 120 12.00 9.64 -2.77
C GLU A 120 13.25 9.07 -3.45
N PRO A 121 13.81 7.96 -2.95
CA PRO A 121 14.77 7.16 -3.70
C PRO A 121 14.26 6.81 -5.09
N ASP A 122 15.13 6.86 -6.10
CA ASP A 122 14.76 6.44 -7.46
C ASP A 122 14.83 4.90 -7.57
N TYR A 123 13.70 4.25 -7.24
CA TYR A 123 13.57 2.79 -7.23
C TYR A 123 13.72 2.16 -8.62
N ASP A 124 13.51 2.92 -9.70
CA ASP A 124 13.61 2.42 -11.08
C ASP A 124 15.05 2.47 -11.62
N ALA A 125 15.97 3.14 -10.92
CA ALA A 125 17.35 3.33 -11.35
C ALA A 125 18.37 2.85 -10.30
N ASN A 126 18.79 3.75 -9.39
CA ASN A 126 19.70 3.41 -8.30
C ASN A 126 19.23 4.11 -7.02
N PRO A 127 18.38 3.46 -6.20
CA PRO A 127 17.73 4.12 -5.08
C PRO A 127 18.71 4.50 -3.94
N GLU A 128 19.91 3.90 -3.88
CA GLU A 128 20.91 4.29 -2.88
C GLU A 128 21.65 5.59 -3.24
N ALA A 129 21.67 5.97 -4.52
CA ALA A 129 22.47 7.09 -5.01
C ALA A 129 21.65 8.18 -5.72
N GLN A 130 20.43 7.87 -6.15
CA GLN A 130 19.58 8.74 -6.95
C GLN A 130 18.22 8.89 -6.29
N THR A 131 17.61 10.05 -6.52
CA THR A 131 16.32 10.42 -5.97
C THR A 131 15.47 11.05 -7.06
N ARG A 132 14.14 10.94 -6.93
CA ARG A 132 13.16 11.54 -7.83
C ARG A 132 12.17 12.41 -7.06
N THR A 133 11.60 13.41 -7.75
CA THR A 133 10.67 14.40 -7.17
C THR A 133 9.27 13.85 -6.94
N ASP A 134 8.84 12.91 -7.78
CA ASP A 134 7.56 12.22 -7.65
C ASP A 134 7.68 11.12 -6.59
N ILE A 135 7.01 11.33 -5.44
CA ILE A 135 7.04 10.47 -4.25
C ILE A 135 5.91 9.42 -4.20
N SER A 136 5.28 9.14 -5.34
CA SER A 136 4.12 8.25 -5.42
C SER A 136 4.41 6.84 -4.96
N VAL A 137 5.59 6.30 -5.26
CA VAL A 137 5.92 4.89 -4.97
C VAL A 137 6.04 4.67 -3.45
N SER A 138 6.72 5.59 -2.77
CA SER A 138 6.84 5.62 -1.32
C SER A 138 5.49 5.68 -0.63
N LEU A 139 4.64 6.63 -1.04
CA LEU A 139 3.35 6.87 -0.41
C LEU A 139 2.35 5.75 -0.71
N ALA A 140 2.29 5.25 -1.94
CA ALA A 140 1.41 4.14 -2.29
C ALA A 140 1.77 2.87 -1.50
N THR A 141 3.06 2.57 -1.36
CA THR A 141 3.54 1.42 -0.60
C THR A 141 3.25 1.58 0.89
N LEU A 142 3.51 2.76 1.46
CA LEU A 142 3.17 3.04 2.85
C LEU A 142 1.67 2.94 3.12
N ALA A 143 0.82 3.36 2.16
CA ALA A 143 -0.63 3.25 2.28
C ALA A 143 -1.10 1.78 2.35
N ARG A 144 -0.56 0.91 1.48
CA ARG A 144 -0.85 -0.53 1.50
C ARG A 144 -0.38 -1.17 2.80
N GLN A 145 0.81 -0.81 3.27
CA GLN A 145 1.35 -1.28 4.54
C GLN A 145 0.50 -0.87 5.74
N ARG A 146 0.08 0.39 5.77
CA ARG A 146 -0.81 0.87 6.84
C ARG A 146 -2.13 0.15 6.85
N ARG A 147 -2.71 -0.16 5.68
CA ARG A 147 -3.94 -0.93 5.60
C ARG A 147 -3.81 -2.28 6.31
N VAL A 148 -2.72 -3.01 6.06
CA VAL A 148 -2.46 -4.30 6.75
C VAL A 148 -2.34 -4.11 8.27
N LEU A 149 -1.61 -3.07 8.72
CA LEU A 149 -1.49 -2.75 10.14
C LEU A 149 -2.84 -2.42 10.79
N GLU A 150 -3.70 -1.67 10.09
CA GLU A 150 -5.05 -1.30 10.53
C GLU A 150 -5.98 -2.52 10.60
N GLU A 151 -5.94 -3.41 9.61
CA GLU A 151 -6.74 -4.63 9.57
C GLU A 151 -6.32 -5.63 10.68
N VAL A 152 -5.02 -5.76 10.94
CA VAL A 152 -4.47 -6.60 12.01
C VAL A 152 -4.61 -5.93 13.39
N GLY A 153 -4.72 -4.61 13.44
CA GLY A 153 -4.91 -3.84 14.67
C GLY A 153 -3.64 -3.66 15.51
N VAL A 154 -2.48 -3.52 14.86
CA VAL A 154 -1.16 -3.42 15.52
C VAL A 154 -0.38 -2.19 15.07
N ALA A 155 0.56 -1.76 15.90
CA ALA A 155 1.53 -0.74 15.50
C ALA A 155 2.60 -1.35 14.60
N GLY A 156 3.05 -0.58 13.61
CA GLY A 156 4.11 -1.01 12.70
C GLY A 156 5.52 -0.94 13.31
N GLU A 157 6.39 -1.84 12.86
CA GLU A 157 7.83 -1.81 13.08
C GLU A 157 8.51 -1.47 11.75
N ALA A 158 9.10 -0.27 11.68
CA ALA A 158 9.73 0.27 10.48
C ALA A 158 10.86 -0.63 9.95
N ILE A 159 11.09 -0.52 8.64
CA ILE A 159 12.23 -1.05 7.91
C ILE A 159 12.76 0.05 6.97
N ASP A 160 13.89 -0.14 6.32
CA ASP A 160 14.35 0.78 5.25
C ASP A 160 14.48 0.05 3.90
N PHE A 161 14.40 0.82 2.82
CA PHE A 161 14.34 0.28 1.45
C PHE A 161 15.65 -0.41 1.04
N ASP A 162 16.73 -0.06 1.72
CA ASP A 162 18.09 -0.53 1.52
C ASP A 162 18.46 -1.64 2.52
N GLU A 163 17.57 -1.97 3.46
CA GLU A 163 17.66 -3.18 4.26
C GLU A 163 17.27 -4.41 3.42
N HIS A 164 17.63 -5.59 3.88
CA HIS A 164 17.48 -6.83 3.16
C HIS A 164 16.59 -7.84 3.88
N VAL A 165 15.93 -8.66 3.06
CA VAL A 165 15.17 -9.85 3.43
C VAL A 165 16.04 -11.06 3.09
N LEU A 166 16.11 -12.03 4.01
CA LEU A 166 16.75 -13.32 3.72
C LEU A 166 15.75 -14.23 3.01
N ALA A 167 16.05 -14.70 1.82
CA ALA A 167 15.14 -15.52 1.04
C ALA A 167 15.75 -16.88 0.69
N ILE A 168 14.91 -17.90 0.51
CA ILE A 168 15.29 -19.07 -0.29
C ILE A 168 15.40 -18.62 -1.75
N ALA A 169 16.49 -19.02 -2.42
CA ALA A 169 16.75 -18.67 -3.80
C ALA A 169 15.54 -19.00 -4.71
N GLY A 170 15.00 -17.99 -5.39
CA GLY A 170 13.85 -18.13 -6.30
C GLY A 170 12.48 -18.19 -5.62
N ALA A 171 12.40 -18.12 -4.28
CA ALA A 171 11.11 -18.16 -3.58
C ALA A 171 10.21 -16.99 -3.94
N ILE A 172 10.79 -15.81 -4.21
CA ILE A 172 10.03 -14.61 -4.62
C ILE A 172 9.20 -14.82 -5.89
N ASP A 173 9.62 -15.73 -6.78
CA ASP A 173 8.94 -16.02 -8.04
C ASP A 173 7.86 -17.12 -7.91
N LEU A 174 7.67 -17.70 -6.70
CA LEU A 174 6.66 -18.72 -6.43
C LEU A 174 5.32 -18.08 -6.03
N ASP A 175 4.20 -18.67 -6.45
CA ASP A 175 2.88 -18.15 -6.06
C ASP A 175 2.65 -18.28 -4.54
N ASP A 176 2.89 -19.47 -3.98
CA ASP A 176 2.61 -19.76 -2.57
C ASP A 176 3.88 -19.61 -1.73
N VAL A 177 3.94 -18.52 -0.95
CA VAL A 177 5.09 -18.17 -0.12
C VAL A 177 4.67 -17.77 1.28
N LEU A 178 5.64 -17.81 2.17
CA LEU A 178 5.52 -17.38 3.55
C LEU A 178 6.57 -16.30 3.85
N LEU A 179 6.12 -15.20 4.44
CA LEU A 179 6.98 -14.23 5.10
C LEU A 179 6.96 -14.47 6.62
N LEU A 180 8.14 -14.62 7.22
CA LEU A 180 8.30 -14.74 8.67
C LEU A 180 9.20 -13.61 9.16
N ARG A 181 8.74 -12.79 10.11
CA ARG A 181 9.58 -11.80 10.76
C ARG A 181 10.15 -12.34 12.06
N VAL A 182 11.46 -12.46 12.13
CA VAL A 182 12.17 -12.67 13.39
C VAL A 182 12.72 -11.33 13.89
N ALA A 183 13.13 -11.28 15.15
CA ALA A 183 13.89 -10.13 15.64
C ALA A 183 15.10 -9.88 14.73
N SER A 184 15.28 -8.62 14.28
CA SER A 184 16.37 -8.27 13.38
C SER A 184 17.72 -8.71 13.99
N PRO A 185 18.55 -9.45 13.23
CA PRO A 185 19.89 -9.82 13.68
C PRO A 185 20.87 -8.64 13.69
N GLY A 186 20.41 -7.42 13.33
CA GLY A 186 21.23 -6.23 13.15
C GLY A 186 21.87 -6.14 11.77
N GLY A 187 22.71 -5.12 11.57
CA GLY A 187 23.26 -4.81 10.26
C GLY A 187 22.18 -4.24 9.32
N ARG A 188 22.24 -4.58 8.03
CA ARG A 188 21.22 -4.21 7.04
C ARG A 188 20.07 -5.22 6.94
N MET A 189 19.87 -6.07 7.93
CA MET A 189 18.83 -7.11 7.87
C MET A 189 17.54 -6.65 8.52
N THR A 190 16.42 -6.75 7.80
CA THR A 190 15.09 -6.42 8.31
C THR A 190 14.59 -7.39 9.39
N GLY A 191 15.11 -8.62 9.39
CA GLY A 191 14.56 -9.74 10.15
C GLY A 191 13.47 -10.53 9.41
N TRP A 192 13.01 -10.05 8.25
CA TRP A 192 12.11 -10.82 7.38
C TRP A 192 12.84 -11.98 6.71
N ARG A 193 12.10 -13.08 6.59
CA ARG A 193 12.51 -14.29 5.86
C ARG A 193 11.43 -14.66 4.85
N LEU A 194 11.82 -14.86 3.59
CA LEU A 194 10.93 -15.28 2.51
C LEU A 194 11.20 -16.74 2.15
N VAL A 195 10.20 -17.60 2.32
CA VAL A 195 10.34 -19.04 2.13
C VAL A 195 9.16 -19.61 1.34
N PRO A 196 9.33 -20.73 0.61
CA PRO A 196 8.21 -21.41 -0.02
C PRO A 196 7.21 -21.90 1.03
N ALA A 197 5.90 -21.80 0.74
CA ALA A 197 4.87 -22.31 1.66
C ALA A 197 4.94 -23.85 1.81
N ALA A 198 5.50 -24.55 0.83
CA ALA A 198 5.75 -25.99 0.86
C ALA A 198 6.85 -26.41 1.87
N GLY A 199 7.57 -25.43 2.45
CA GLY A 199 8.70 -25.67 3.34
C GLY A 199 10.05 -25.49 2.66
N ILE A 200 11.11 -25.75 3.43
CA ILE A 200 12.52 -25.59 3.02
C ILE A 200 13.16 -26.98 2.98
N ALA A 201 13.92 -27.27 1.94
CA ALA A 201 14.78 -28.45 1.85
C ALA A 201 16.22 -28.13 2.27
N GLU A 202 16.98 -29.14 2.73
CA GLU A 202 18.39 -28.94 3.13
C GLU A 202 19.29 -28.44 1.99
N ALA A 203 18.90 -28.69 0.73
CA ALA A 203 19.65 -28.27 -0.45
C ALA A 203 19.31 -26.84 -0.92
N ASP A 204 18.35 -26.17 -0.28
CA ASP A 204 17.93 -24.85 -0.68
C ASP A 204 19.02 -23.81 -0.38
N GLU A 205 19.36 -23.02 -1.40
CA GLU A 205 20.32 -21.93 -1.28
C GLU A 205 19.64 -20.68 -0.69
N LEU A 206 20.42 -19.87 0.03
CA LEU A 206 19.97 -18.60 0.59
C LEU A 206 20.44 -17.44 -0.27
N GLU A 207 19.54 -16.49 -0.52
CA GLU A 207 19.85 -15.20 -1.13
C GLU A 207 19.44 -14.05 -0.20
N SER A 208 20.03 -12.88 -0.42
CA SER A 208 19.75 -11.67 0.35
C SER A 208 19.21 -10.61 -0.59
N LEU A 209 17.93 -10.27 -0.44
CA LEU A 209 17.21 -9.37 -1.34
C LEU A 209 17.00 -8.01 -0.66
N PRO A 210 17.54 -6.91 -1.19
CA PRO A 210 17.16 -5.57 -0.77
C PRO A 210 15.64 -5.35 -0.90
N VAL A 211 15.04 -4.61 0.03
CA VAL A 211 13.59 -4.35 0.04
C VAL A 211 13.13 -3.68 -1.26
N HIS A 212 13.92 -2.76 -1.82
CA HIS A 212 13.60 -2.13 -3.11
C HIS A 212 13.63 -3.09 -4.29
N GLU A 213 14.42 -4.17 -4.26
CA GLU A 213 14.36 -5.19 -5.33
C GLU A 213 13.07 -6.01 -5.22
N ILE A 214 12.59 -6.26 -4.00
CA ILE A 214 11.29 -6.92 -3.78
C ILE A 214 10.15 -6.03 -4.28
N LEU A 215 10.23 -4.72 -4.05
CA LEU A 215 9.28 -3.76 -4.63
C LEU A 215 9.18 -3.89 -6.15
N LEU A 216 10.31 -4.00 -6.85
CA LEU A 216 10.32 -4.12 -8.31
C LEU A 216 9.81 -5.46 -8.82
N ARG A 217 10.11 -6.55 -8.11
CA ARG A 217 9.79 -7.92 -8.54
C ARG A 217 8.39 -8.37 -8.13
N ARG A 218 7.99 -8.09 -6.89
CA ARG A 218 6.72 -8.52 -6.30
C ARG A 218 6.23 -7.55 -5.21
N PRO A 219 5.68 -6.39 -5.60
CA PRO A 219 5.29 -5.32 -4.69
C PRO A 219 4.35 -5.76 -3.55
N ALA A 220 3.48 -6.76 -3.75
CA ALA A 220 2.53 -7.19 -2.73
C ALA A 220 3.19 -7.77 -1.48
N LEU A 221 4.43 -8.28 -1.59
CA LEU A 221 5.18 -8.76 -0.43
C LEU A 221 5.52 -7.62 0.55
N LEU A 222 5.66 -6.37 0.06
CA LEU A 222 5.95 -5.24 0.94
C LEU A 222 4.78 -4.87 1.83
N ASP A 223 3.55 -5.21 1.46
CA ASP A 223 2.34 -4.79 2.16
C ASP A 223 2.33 -5.25 3.62
N ALA A 224 2.94 -6.39 3.94
CA ALA A 224 2.98 -6.89 5.30
C ALA A 224 4.29 -6.56 6.04
N MET A 225 5.26 -5.94 5.38
CA MET A 225 6.64 -5.81 5.91
C MET A 225 6.78 -4.86 7.10
N LEU A 226 5.75 -4.09 7.44
CA LEU A 226 5.73 -3.30 8.67
C LEU A 226 5.16 -4.06 9.87
N LEU A 227 4.65 -5.28 9.72
CA LEU A 227 4.19 -6.07 10.87
C LEU A 227 5.36 -6.36 11.82
N PRO A 228 5.15 -6.31 13.16
CA PRO A 228 6.22 -6.51 14.13
C PRO A 228 6.92 -7.86 14.06
N SER A 229 8.09 -7.94 14.66
CA SER A 229 8.80 -9.20 14.88
C SER A 229 7.91 -10.25 15.56
N GLY A 230 7.96 -11.50 15.09
CA GLY A 230 7.13 -12.61 15.54
C GLY A 230 5.93 -12.90 14.62
N TYR A 231 5.62 -12.01 13.68
CA TYR A 231 4.52 -12.20 12.74
C TYR A 231 4.91 -13.10 11.57
N MET A 232 3.90 -13.80 11.05
CA MET A 232 3.99 -14.69 9.91
C MET A 232 2.84 -14.41 8.94
N VAL A 233 3.13 -14.35 7.65
CA VAL A 233 2.18 -13.93 6.61
C VAL A 233 2.23 -14.91 5.44
N TYR A 234 1.07 -15.47 5.11
CA TYR A 234 0.91 -16.41 4.01
C TYR A 234 0.41 -15.68 2.77
N TYR A 235 1.04 -15.95 1.64
CA TYR A 235 0.64 -15.43 0.34
C TYR A 235 0.26 -16.56 -0.61
N SER A 236 -0.71 -16.27 -1.48
CA SER A 236 -0.98 -17.04 -2.69
C SER A 236 -1.12 -16.07 -3.85
N GLY A 237 -0.16 -16.10 -4.78
CA GLY A 237 0.03 -15.05 -5.78
C GLY A 237 0.26 -13.69 -5.10
N GLU A 238 -0.47 -12.66 -5.50
CA GLU A 238 -0.33 -11.31 -4.92
C GLU A 238 -1.20 -11.08 -3.65
N ALA A 239 -1.95 -12.08 -3.19
CA ALA A 239 -2.91 -11.92 -2.09
C ALA A 239 -2.37 -12.47 -0.76
N ILE A 240 -2.52 -11.69 0.30
CA ILE A 240 -2.37 -12.18 1.67
C ILE A 240 -3.57 -13.08 1.99
N THR A 241 -3.29 -14.33 2.33
CA THR A 241 -4.30 -15.33 2.65
C THR A 241 -4.51 -15.47 4.15
N ALA A 242 -3.46 -15.26 4.95
CA ALA A 242 -3.52 -15.32 6.40
C ALA A 242 -2.37 -14.54 7.05
N VAL A 243 -2.64 -13.97 8.24
CA VAL A 243 -1.62 -13.42 9.14
C VAL A 243 -1.73 -14.11 10.50
N VAL A 244 -0.59 -14.58 10.99
CA VAL A 244 -0.44 -15.25 12.28
C VAL A 244 0.49 -14.41 13.15
N ASN A 245 0.10 -14.17 14.40
CA ASN A 245 0.87 -13.37 15.35
C ASN A 245 1.97 -14.17 16.06
N GLU A 246 2.69 -13.53 16.99
CA GLU A 246 3.80 -14.13 17.74
C GLU A 246 3.39 -15.27 18.70
N ARG A 247 2.09 -15.49 18.88
CA ARG A 247 1.50 -16.52 19.74
C ARG A 247 0.91 -17.68 18.94
N ASP A 248 1.22 -17.75 17.65
CA ASP A 248 0.66 -18.70 16.70
C ASP A 248 -0.88 -18.57 16.56
N GLU A 249 -1.44 -17.38 16.81
CA GLU A 249 -2.87 -17.11 16.64
C GLU A 249 -3.14 -16.47 15.27
N LEU A 250 -4.15 -16.98 14.56
CA LEU A 250 -4.64 -16.38 13.32
C LEU A 250 -5.35 -15.06 13.63
N VAL A 251 -4.74 -13.94 13.23
CA VAL A 251 -5.25 -12.58 13.50
C VAL A 251 -5.92 -11.95 12.29
N TRP A 252 -5.65 -12.45 11.08
CA TRP A 252 -6.37 -12.08 9.86
C TRP A 252 -6.50 -13.27 8.91
N ASP A 253 -7.70 -13.48 8.38
CA ASP A 253 -8.07 -14.56 7.45
C ASP A 253 -8.60 -13.95 6.14
N GLY A 254 -7.70 -13.61 5.22
CA GLY A 254 -8.05 -13.07 3.91
C GLY A 254 -8.78 -14.07 3.02
N ALA A 255 -8.51 -15.37 3.18
CA ALA A 255 -9.22 -16.43 2.47
C ALA A 255 -10.69 -16.56 2.93
N GLY A 256 -10.97 -16.23 4.19
CA GLY A 256 -12.31 -16.17 4.78
C GLY A 256 -13.15 -15.00 4.25
N GLU A 257 -12.53 -13.87 3.90
CA GLU A 257 -13.22 -12.68 3.35
C GLU A 257 -13.67 -12.88 1.90
N ALA A 258 -12.80 -13.43 1.03
CA ALA A 258 -13.18 -13.80 -0.34
C ALA A 258 -14.35 -14.82 -0.39
N ARG A 259 -14.44 -15.69 0.63
CA ARG A 259 -15.56 -16.63 0.82
C ARG A 259 -16.84 -16.00 1.38
N ARG A 260 -16.76 -14.83 2.03
CA ARG A 260 -17.93 -14.08 2.52
C ARG A 260 -18.53 -13.20 1.42
N ASP A 261 -17.71 -12.62 0.57
CA ASP A 261 -18.19 -11.83 -0.59
C ASP A 261 -18.89 -12.70 -1.64
N THR A 262 -18.44 -13.93 -1.84
CA THR A 262 -19.13 -14.90 -2.71
C THR A 262 -20.45 -15.40 -2.13
N ARG A 263 -20.59 -15.51 -0.80
CA ARG A 263 -21.90 -15.81 -0.17
C ARG A 263 -22.92 -14.70 -0.37
N GLY A 264 -22.50 -13.43 -0.42
CA GLY A 264 -23.38 -12.33 -0.78
C GLY A 264 -23.91 -12.41 -2.21
N LEU A 265 -23.11 -12.96 -3.12
CA LEU A 265 -23.49 -13.25 -4.51
C LEU A 265 -24.41 -14.47 -4.60
N ASP A 266 -24.14 -15.53 -3.84
CA ASP A 266 -25.00 -16.72 -3.75
C ASP A 266 -26.37 -16.38 -3.14
N ASP A 267 -26.43 -15.48 -2.15
CA ASP A 267 -27.68 -14.97 -1.58
C ASP A 267 -28.46 -14.05 -2.55
N GLN A 268 -27.77 -13.38 -3.47
CA GLN A 268 -28.41 -12.64 -4.56
C GLN A 268 -28.89 -13.58 -5.68
N LEU A 269 -28.11 -14.60 -6.04
CA LEU A 269 -28.50 -15.62 -7.02
C LEU A 269 -29.68 -16.46 -6.51
N GLY A 270 -29.68 -16.82 -5.22
CA GLY A 270 -30.78 -17.52 -4.56
C GLY A 270 -32.06 -16.70 -4.56
N ARG A 271 -31.98 -15.40 -4.25
CA ARG A 271 -33.14 -14.49 -4.33
C ARG A 271 -33.62 -14.24 -5.76
N ALA A 272 -32.72 -14.19 -6.74
CA ALA A 272 -33.07 -14.05 -8.15
C ALA A 272 -33.77 -15.31 -8.71
N LEU A 273 -33.36 -16.51 -8.27
CA LEU A 273 -33.99 -17.78 -8.64
C LEU A 273 -35.35 -17.97 -7.95
N GLU A 274 -35.51 -17.53 -6.70
CA GLU A 274 -36.82 -17.53 -6.02
C GLU A 274 -37.81 -16.55 -6.64
N ALA A 275 -37.34 -15.37 -7.08
CA ALA A 275 -38.15 -14.41 -7.82
C ALA A 275 -38.57 -14.93 -9.22
N ALA A 276 -37.69 -15.70 -9.88
CA ALA A 276 -38.01 -16.34 -11.15
C ALA A 276 -38.95 -17.56 -11.01
N GLY A 277 -38.94 -18.23 -9.85
CA GLY A 277 -39.78 -19.39 -9.56
C GLY A 277 -41.23 -19.10 -9.13
N GLN A 278 -41.58 -17.83 -8.90
CA GLN A 278 -42.94 -17.42 -8.48
C GLN A 278 -43.81 -16.84 -9.59
N SER A 279 -43.32 -16.76 -10.84
CA SER A 279 -44.08 -16.19 -11.97
C SER A 279 -44.72 -17.21 -12.92
N ASP A 280 -44.71 -18.50 -12.63
CA ASP A 280 -45.39 -19.47 -13.51
C ASP A 280 -46.03 -20.62 -12.72
N ARG A 281 -47.28 -20.39 -12.29
CA ARG A 281 -48.27 -21.44 -11.98
C ARG A 281 -49.66 -20.82 -11.82
N ALA A 282 -50.31 -20.53 -12.93
CA ALA A 282 -51.76 -20.51 -13.00
C ALA A 282 -52.21 -21.83 -13.67
N PRO A 283 -53.04 -22.66 -13.03
CA PRO A 283 -53.58 -23.85 -13.67
C PRO A 283 -54.73 -23.47 -14.63
N PRO A 284 -54.86 -24.11 -15.81
CA PRO A 284 -56.04 -23.93 -16.63
C PRO A 284 -57.22 -24.75 -16.08
N GLU A 285 -58.39 -24.11 -16.07
CA GLU A 285 -59.68 -24.66 -15.66
C GLU A 285 -60.21 -25.76 -16.62
N PRO A 286 -61.14 -26.64 -16.17
CA PRO A 286 -61.75 -27.68 -16.97
C PRO A 286 -63.05 -27.20 -17.64
N GLY A 287 -63.31 -27.60 -18.89
CA GLY A 287 -64.56 -27.26 -19.58
C GLY A 287 -64.90 -28.16 -20.78
N ASP A 288 -65.80 -29.10 -20.52
CA ASP A 288 -66.83 -29.74 -21.36
C ASP A 288 -66.62 -30.06 -22.86
N GLY A 289 -66.67 -31.38 -23.15
CA GLY A 289 -67.77 -31.97 -23.91
C GLY A 289 -67.72 -31.94 -25.44
N ALA A 290 -67.50 -33.12 -26.07
CA ALA A 290 -68.51 -33.78 -26.94
C ALA A 290 -67.96 -34.98 -27.74
N LEU A 291 -68.73 -36.08 -27.67
CA LEU A 291 -69.12 -37.02 -28.74
C LEU A 291 -68.08 -38.00 -29.36
N LEU A 292 -68.19 -39.25 -28.88
CA LEU A 292 -68.11 -40.58 -29.56
C LEU A 292 -68.45 -40.59 -31.08
N PRO A 293 -68.06 -41.62 -31.90
CA PRO A 293 -68.12 -43.05 -31.53
C PRO A 293 -67.00 -43.99 -32.05
N PRO A 294 -67.03 -45.28 -31.65
CA PRO A 294 -65.95 -46.26 -31.85
C PRO A 294 -66.23 -47.21 -33.00
N LEU A 295 -65.20 -47.75 -33.68
CA LEU A 295 -65.34 -48.97 -34.48
C LEU A 295 -64.02 -49.78 -34.57
N ARG A 296 -64.10 -51.02 -34.05
CA ARG A 296 -63.56 -52.31 -34.56
C ARG A 296 -62.02 -52.40 -34.76
N GLY A 297 -61.34 -53.37 -34.14
CA GLY A 297 -61.29 -54.79 -34.56
C GLY A 297 -60.46 -54.89 -35.85
N GLU A 298 -59.39 -55.67 -35.99
CA GLU A 298 -59.06 -57.02 -35.56
C GLU A 298 -57.55 -57.26 -35.80
N GLU A 299 -57.02 -58.28 -35.10
CA GLU A 299 -55.77 -59.05 -35.35
C GLU A 299 -54.38 -58.38 -35.31
#